data_AF-A0A5Q2TFH2-F1
#
_entry.id   AF-A0A5Q2TFH2-F1
#
_cell.length_a   1.000
_cell.length_b   1.000
_cell.length_c   1.000
_cell.angle_alpha   90.00
_cell.angle_beta   90.00
_cell.angle_gamma   90.00
#
_symmetry.space_group_name_H-M   'P 1'
#
loop_
_entity.id
_entity.type
_entity.pdbx_description
1 polymer ?
#
loop_
_entity_poly.entity_id
_entity_poly.type
_entity_poly.pdbx_seq_one_letter_code
_entity_poly.pdbx_strand_id
1 'polypeptide(L)'
;MKRQIRTAEKLLVLGLSLILIFMVVQDLVPLGPLNDVDAISEDRSFNEILTVTLIGTVQILILLSIVLLFMGKRYPIWIRLWLVIHQSFIFVGALIDWWIPYFFGFGAEERVERYQQMFGETHAFLPEINGIVPNTLHVIFHSLLLLCILLTIYISFTTKNKNHLA
;
A
#
# COMPACT_ATOMS: atom_id res chain seq x y z
N MET A 1 18.49 -28.10 4.06
CA MET A 1 18.87 -27.20 2.94
C MET A 1 18.84 -25.75 3.44
N LYS A 2 19.97 -25.03 3.43
CA LYS A 2 19.98 -23.59 3.77
C LYS A 2 19.31 -22.81 2.63
N ARG A 3 18.21 -22.10 2.91
CA ARG A 3 17.56 -21.22 1.92
C ARG A 3 18.45 -19.99 1.71
N GLN A 4 18.77 -19.66 0.46
CA GLN A 4 19.48 -18.43 0.13
C GLN A 4 18.46 -17.30 -0.04
N ILE A 5 18.24 -16.54 1.04
CA ILE A 5 17.30 -15.42 1.05
C ILE A 5 18.01 -14.18 0.51
N ARG A 6 17.47 -13.57 -0.55
CA ARG A 6 18.03 -12.36 -1.18
C ARG A 6 17.69 -11.13 -0.36
N THR A 7 18.52 -10.10 -0.44
CA THR A 7 18.26 -8.79 0.18
C THR A 7 16.94 -8.18 -0.31
N ALA A 8 16.63 -8.31 -1.61
CA ALA A 8 15.36 -7.83 -2.16
C ALA A 8 14.13 -8.49 -1.52
N GLU A 9 14.20 -9.78 -1.17
CA GLU A 9 13.09 -10.46 -0.47
C GLU A 9 12.93 -9.95 0.96
N LYS A 10 14.05 -9.68 1.66
CA LYS A 10 14.01 -9.09 3.01
C LYS A 10 13.40 -7.68 2.99
N LEU A 11 13.80 -6.86 2.01
CA LEU A 11 13.24 -5.52 1.83
C LEU A 11 11.76 -5.56 1.47
N LEU A 12 11.34 -6.50 0.60
CA LEU A 12 9.94 -6.67 0.26
C LEU A 12 9.11 -7.05 1.49
N VAL A 13 9.61 -7.97 2.33
CA VAL A 13 8.96 -8.36 3.58
C VAL A 13 8.86 -7.17 4.52
N LEU A 14 9.94 -6.41 4.69
CA LEU A 14 9.93 -5.21 5.53
C LEU A 14 8.88 -4.20 5.03
N GLY A 15 8.85 -3.91 3.73
CA GLY A 15 7.88 -2.99 3.13
C GLY A 15 6.44 -3.45 3.33
N LEU A 16 6.14 -4.73 3.05
CA LEU A 16 4.80 -5.29 3.26
C LEU A 16 4.40 -5.32 4.74
N SER A 17 5.34 -5.57 5.65
CA SER A 17 5.08 -5.49 7.10
C SER A 17 4.77 -4.06 7.55
N LEU A 18 5.48 -3.05 7.04
CA LEU A 18 5.19 -1.64 7.33
C LEU A 18 3.82 -1.24 6.77
N ILE A 19 3.48 -1.69 5.56
CA ILE A 19 2.16 -1.48 4.98
C ILE A 19 1.07 -2.18 5.80
N LEU A 20 1.33 -3.39 6.31
CA LEU A 20 0.38 -4.11 7.18
C LEU A 20 0.10 -3.32 8.46
N ILE A 21 1.15 -2.77 9.08
CA ILE A 21 1.00 -1.91 10.26
C ILE A 21 0.17 -0.67 9.90
N PHE A 22 0.48 -0.02 8.79
CA PHE A 22 -0.29 1.13 8.30
C PHE A 22 -1.77 0.78 8.12
N MET A 23 -2.10 -0.34 7.47
CA MET A 23 -3.49 -0.77 7.24
C MET A 23 -4.28 -0.93 8.53
N VAL A 24 -3.65 -1.40 9.60
CA VAL A 24 -4.30 -1.60 10.90
C VAL A 24 -4.41 -0.28 11.69
N VAL A 25 -3.40 0.58 11.59
CA VAL A 25 -3.23 1.72 12.51
C VAL A 25 -3.88 3.01 11.98
N GLN A 26 -3.89 3.24 10.66
CA GLN A 26 -4.19 4.55 10.06
C GLN A 26 -5.54 5.16 10.46
N ASP A 27 -6.56 4.34 10.72
CA ASP A 27 -7.92 4.82 11.04
C ASP A 27 -8.34 4.43 12.46
N LEU A 28 -7.47 3.74 13.21
CA LEU A 28 -7.80 3.18 14.54
C LEU A 28 -6.97 3.78 15.67
N VAL A 29 -5.82 4.39 15.37
CA VAL A 29 -4.90 4.90 16.38
C VAL A 29 -4.54 6.35 16.04
N PRO A 30 -4.67 7.30 16.99
CA PRO A 30 -4.25 8.67 16.77
C PRO A 30 -2.72 8.74 16.68
N LEU A 31 -2.19 9.17 15.54
CA LEU A 31 -0.76 9.32 15.25
C LEU A 31 -0.32 10.80 15.31
N GLY A 32 -1.03 11.59 16.11
CA GLY A 32 -0.84 13.04 16.18
C GLY A 32 -1.17 13.67 14.83
N PRO A 33 -0.30 14.53 14.27
CA PRO A 33 -0.63 15.27 13.05
C PRO A 33 -0.67 14.40 11.78
N LEU A 34 -0.38 13.11 11.84
CA LEU A 34 -0.33 12.25 10.65
C LEU A 34 -1.70 11.74 10.19
N ASN A 35 -2.71 11.73 11.06
CA ASN A 35 -4.07 11.33 10.78
C ASN A 35 -5.05 12.00 11.75
N ASP A 36 -6.31 12.10 11.36
CA ASP A 36 -7.39 12.60 12.21
C ASP A 36 -8.46 11.52 12.33
N VAL A 37 -8.33 10.68 13.36
CA VAL A 37 -9.25 9.55 13.58
C VAL A 37 -10.65 10.04 13.97
N ASP A 38 -10.72 11.17 14.70
CA ASP A 38 -11.99 11.73 15.14
C ASP A 38 -12.77 12.25 13.92
N ALA A 39 -12.12 13.02 13.04
CA ALA A 39 -12.73 13.49 11.80
C ALA A 39 -13.17 12.35 10.86
N ILE A 40 -12.38 11.27 10.76
CA ILE A 40 -12.78 10.07 9.99
C ILE A 40 -14.02 9.41 10.61
N SER A 41 -14.14 9.39 11.94
CA SER A 41 -15.28 8.81 12.64
C SER A 41 -16.56 9.65 12.56
N GLU A 42 -16.45 10.93 12.20
CA GLU A 42 -17.58 11.81 11.90
C GLU A 42 -18.16 11.54 10.50
N ASP A 43 -17.31 11.23 9.51
CA ASP A 43 -17.74 10.85 8.14
C ASP A 43 -18.22 9.40 8.06
N ARG A 44 -17.58 8.49 8.79
CA ARG A 44 -17.80 7.04 8.66
C ARG A 44 -18.23 6.38 9.94
N SER A 45 -19.16 5.43 9.82
CA SER A 45 -19.51 4.56 10.94
C SER A 45 -18.34 3.65 11.32
N PHE A 46 -18.27 3.27 12.59
CA PHE A 46 -17.27 2.32 13.08
C PHE A 46 -17.25 1.01 12.28
N ASN A 47 -18.41 0.52 11.84
CA ASN A 47 -18.52 -0.70 11.04
C ASN A 47 -17.88 -0.54 9.65
N GLU A 48 -17.99 0.63 9.04
CA GLU A 48 -17.34 0.94 7.76
C GLU A 48 -15.83 1.03 7.92
N ILE A 49 -15.35 1.74 8.95
CA ILE A 49 -13.92 1.82 9.29
C ILE A 49 -13.35 0.42 9.50
N LEU A 50 -14.01 -0.40 10.31
CA LEU A 50 -13.60 -1.77 10.58
C LEU A 50 -13.59 -2.63 9.31
N THR A 51 -14.62 -2.50 8.47
CA THR A 51 -14.73 -3.27 7.21
C THR A 51 -13.59 -2.92 6.25
N VAL A 52 -13.34 -1.63 6.03
CA VAL A 52 -12.26 -1.16 5.14
C VAL A 52 -10.90 -1.57 5.69
N THR A 53 -10.68 -1.41 7.00
CA THR A 53 -9.46 -1.84 7.70
C THR A 53 -9.22 -3.34 7.53
N LEU A 54 -10.24 -4.17 7.72
CA LEU A 54 -10.13 -5.64 7.58
C LEU A 54 -9.83 -6.03 6.14
N ILE A 55 -10.51 -5.43 5.16
CA ILE A 55 -10.26 -5.71 3.74
C ILE A 55 -8.81 -5.37 3.38
N GLY A 56 -8.32 -4.18 3.74
CA GLY A 56 -6.94 -3.77 3.49
C GLY A 56 -5.93 -4.69 4.19
N THR A 57 -6.16 -4.95 5.48
CA THR A 57 -5.31 -5.82 6.30
C THR A 57 -5.19 -7.23 5.71
N VAL A 58 -6.30 -7.85 5.33
CA VAL A 58 -6.32 -9.22 4.76
C VAL A 58 -5.57 -9.27 3.44
N GLN A 59 -5.76 -8.28 2.55
CA GLN A 59 -5.04 -8.24 1.27
C GLN A 59 -3.52 -8.21 1.46
N ILE A 60 -3.04 -7.34 2.34
CA ILE A 60 -1.60 -7.23 2.62
C ILE A 60 -1.08 -8.46 3.37
N LEU A 61 -1.86 -9.03 4.28
CA LEU A 61 -1.51 -10.26 4.97
C LEU A 61 -1.35 -11.45 4.02
N ILE A 62 -2.20 -11.56 3.00
CA ILE A 62 -2.08 -12.61 1.96
C ILE A 62 -0.80 -12.39 1.15
N LEU A 63 -0.51 -11.16 0.70
CA LEU A 63 0.73 -10.81 0.00
C LEU A 63 1.96 -11.20 0.83
N LEU A 64 2.02 -10.76 2.08
CA LEU A 64 3.12 -11.03 3.00
C LEU A 64 3.28 -12.52 3.26
N SER A 65 2.18 -13.25 3.48
CA SER A 65 2.18 -14.70 3.70
C SER A 65 2.76 -15.44 2.50
N ILE A 66 2.35 -15.09 1.28
CA ILE A 66 2.86 -15.72 0.06
C ILE A 66 4.37 -15.45 -0.09
N VAL A 67 4.82 -14.21 0.14
CA VAL A 67 6.25 -13.87 0.08
C VAL A 67 7.05 -14.67 1.13
N LEU A 68 6.55 -14.80 2.37
CA LEU A 68 7.18 -15.60 3.43
C LEU A 68 7.26 -17.09 3.06
N LEU A 69 6.20 -17.66 2.48
CA LEU A 69 6.14 -19.07 2.08
C LEU A 69 7.15 -19.42 0.98
N PHE A 70 7.33 -18.51 0.02
CA PHE A 70 8.23 -18.68 -1.14
C PHE A 70 9.61 -18.05 -0.96
N MET A 71 9.88 -17.41 0.18
CA MET A 71 11.16 -16.78 0.45
C MET A 71 12.34 -17.75 0.35
N GLY A 72 13.35 -17.36 -0.43
CA GLY A 72 14.53 -18.17 -0.70
C GLY A 72 14.24 -19.43 -1.54
N LYS A 73 13.05 -19.51 -2.15
CA LYS A 73 12.65 -20.52 -3.13
C LYS A 73 12.42 -19.85 -4.48
N ARG A 74 12.26 -20.67 -5.52
CA ARG A 74 11.78 -20.22 -6.82
C ARG A 74 10.28 -19.94 -6.73
N TYR A 75 9.87 -18.74 -7.12
CA TYR A 75 8.46 -18.38 -7.19
C TYR A 75 7.86 -18.97 -8.47
N PRO A 76 6.77 -19.75 -8.39
CA PRO A 76 6.03 -20.18 -9.57
C PRO A 76 5.58 -18.98 -10.42
N ILE A 77 5.40 -19.17 -11.72
CA ILE A 77 5.01 -18.08 -12.63
C ILE A 77 3.68 -17.43 -12.21
N TRP A 78 2.69 -18.22 -11.81
CA TRP A 78 1.40 -17.70 -11.36
C TRP A 78 1.51 -16.88 -10.08
N ILE A 79 2.36 -17.27 -9.13
CA ILE A 79 2.62 -16.50 -7.91
C ILE A 79 3.28 -15.16 -8.25
N ARG A 80 4.27 -15.16 -9.15
CA ARG A 80 4.94 -13.92 -9.60
C ARG A 80 3.94 -12.96 -10.23
N LEU A 81 3.14 -13.45 -11.18
CA LEU A 81 2.12 -12.66 -11.86
C LEU A 81 1.09 -12.13 -10.86
N TRP A 82 0.57 -13.00 -9.98
CA TRP A 82 -0.42 -12.60 -8.99
C TRP A 82 0.10 -11.54 -8.03
N LEU A 83 1.32 -11.69 -7.50
CA LEU A 83 1.94 -10.68 -6.62
C LEU A 83 2.08 -9.32 -7.29
N VAL A 84 2.52 -9.28 -8.55
CA VAL A 84 2.65 -8.01 -9.30
C VAL A 84 1.27 -7.42 -9.58
N ILE A 85 0.35 -8.20 -10.13
CA ILE A 85 -0.98 -7.74 -10.52
C ILE A 85 -1.76 -7.23 -9.31
N HIS A 86 -1.80 -7.99 -8.22
CA HIS A 86 -2.59 -7.65 -7.05
C HIS A 86 -2.11 -6.35 -6.38
N GLN A 87 -0.79 -6.19 -6.16
CA GLN A 87 -0.24 -4.94 -5.65
C GLN A 87 -0.49 -3.76 -6.61
N SER A 88 -0.42 -4.01 -7.92
CA SER A 88 -0.69 -2.96 -8.92
C SER A 88 -2.14 -2.48 -8.88
N PHE A 89 -3.11 -3.36 -8.64
CA PHE A 89 -4.51 -2.96 -8.46
C PHE A 89 -4.71 -2.07 -7.24
N ILE A 90 -4.08 -2.40 -6.10
CA ILE A 90 -4.11 -1.55 -4.90
C ILE A 90 -3.50 -0.18 -5.22
N PHE A 91 -2.37 -0.15 -5.93
CA PHE A 91 -1.70 1.09 -6.30
C PHE A 91 -2.52 1.93 -7.28
N VAL A 92 -3.21 1.30 -8.25
CA VAL A 92 -4.13 2.00 -9.14
C VAL A 92 -5.27 2.64 -8.36
N GLY A 93 -5.83 1.97 -7.35
CA GLY A 93 -6.81 2.58 -6.43
C GLY A 93 -6.26 3.83 -5.75
N ALA A 94 -5.05 3.75 -5.19
CA ALA A 94 -4.35 4.90 -4.62
C ALA A 94 -4.14 6.04 -5.63
N LEU A 95 -3.80 5.72 -6.88
CA LEU A 95 -3.68 6.72 -7.95
C LEU A 95 -5.01 7.40 -8.24
N ILE A 96 -6.10 6.63 -8.36
CA ILE A 96 -7.44 7.14 -8.67
C ILE A 96 -7.97 8.03 -7.54
N ASP A 97 -7.78 7.63 -6.29
CA ASP A 97 -8.36 8.35 -5.15
C ASP A 97 -7.55 9.58 -4.73
N TRP A 98 -6.23 9.56 -4.93
CA TRP A 98 -5.34 10.60 -4.41
C TRP A 98 -4.60 11.37 -5.50
N TRP A 99 -3.88 10.67 -6.38
CA TRP A 99 -2.90 11.31 -7.26
C TRP A 99 -3.52 11.88 -8.55
N ILE A 100 -4.54 11.22 -9.10
CA ILE A 100 -5.25 11.69 -10.30
C ILE A 100 -6.03 12.98 -10.00
N PRO A 101 -6.85 13.06 -8.94
CA PRO A 101 -7.51 14.31 -8.56
C PRO A 101 -6.50 15.41 -8.23
N TYR A 102 -5.42 15.07 -7.52
CA TYR A 102 -4.37 16.02 -7.16
C TYR A 102 -3.69 16.65 -8.39
N PHE A 103 -3.17 15.85 -9.33
CA PHE A 103 -2.41 16.38 -10.47
C PHE A 103 -3.29 16.90 -11.61
N PHE A 104 -4.46 16.30 -11.84
CA PHE A 104 -5.27 16.57 -13.04
C PHE A 104 -6.64 17.19 -12.73
N GLY A 105 -7.05 17.27 -11.46
CA GLY A 105 -8.35 17.80 -11.05
C GLY A 105 -9.54 16.88 -11.38
N PHE A 106 -9.31 15.73 -12.02
CA PHE A 106 -10.39 14.82 -12.41
C PHE A 106 -11.08 14.24 -11.17
N GLY A 107 -12.38 14.51 -11.04
CA GLY A 107 -13.19 14.08 -9.90
C GLY A 107 -12.86 14.81 -8.59
N ALA A 108 -12.07 15.89 -8.62
CA ALA A 108 -11.71 16.65 -7.43
C ALA A 108 -12.94 17.34 -6.82
N GLU A 109 -13.79 17.99 -7.62
CA GLU A 109 -14.97 18.72 -7.14
C GLU A 109 -15.88 17.86 -6.25
N GLU A 110 -16.05 16.58 -6.57
CA GLU A 110 -16.87 15.62 -5.80
C GLU A 110 -16.19 15.14 -4.50
N ARG A 111 -14.88 15.37 -4.35
CA ARG A 111 -14.05 14.82 -3.29
C ARG A 111 -13.53 15.88 -2.32
N VAL A 112 -13.37 17.13 -2.74
CA VAL A 112 -12.75 18.20 -1.94
C VAL A 112 -13.41 18.35 -0.58
N GLU A 113 -14.74 18.45 -0.52
CA GLU A 113 -15.44 18.65 0.77
C GLU A 113 -15.15 17.52 1.75
N ARG A 114 -15.36 16.28 1.30
CA ARG A 114 -15.12 15.08 2.10
C ARG A 114 -13.63 14.92 2.46
N TYR A 115 -12.75 15.30 1.55
CA TYR A 115 -11.30 15.29 1.75
C TYR A 115 -10.91 16.27 2.86
N GLN A 116 -11.39 17.50 2.79
CA GLN A 116 -11.11 18.54 3.78
C GLN A 116 -11.68 18.17 5.15
N GLN A 117 -12.88 17.56 5.20
CA GLN A 117 -13.45 17.03 6.43
C GLN A 117 -12.55 15.97 7.07
N MET A 118 -12.11 14.94 6.34
CA MET A 118 -11.34 13.84 6.93
C MET A 118 -9.85 14.12 7.10
N PHE A 119 -9.26 15.00 6.28
CA PHE A 119 -7.80 15.14 6.15
C PHE A 119 -7.29 16.57 6.18
N GLY A 120 -8.16 17.59 6.28
CA GLY A 120 -7.76 19.01 6.22
C GLY A 120 -6.79 19.43 7.33
N GLU A 121 -6.93 18.85 8.52
CA GLU A 121 -6.06 19.13 9.68
C GLU A 121 -4.86 18.16 9.79
N THR A 122 -4.65 17.30 8.79
CA THR A 122 -3.51 16.38 8.76
C THR A 122 -2.28 17.02 8.13
N HIS A 123 -1.10 16.64 8.60
CA HIS A 123 0.16 17.14 8.08
C HIS A 123 0.39 16.67 6.64
N ALA A 124 0.52 17.63 5.75
CA ALA A 124 0.99 17.43 4.39
C ALA A 124 2.26 18.27 4.14
N PHE A 125 3.25 17.66 3.50
CA PHE A 125 4.44 18.38 3.04
C PHE A 125 4.33 18.85 1.58
N LEU A 126 3.34 18.34 0.85
CA LEU A 126 3.04 18.76 -0.51
C LEU A 126 2.14 20.01 -0.47
N PRO A 127 2.23 20.89 -1.48
CA PRO A 127 1.29 21.99 -1.62
C PRO A 127 -0.09 21.46 -2.01
N GLU A 128 -1.14 22.18 -1.64
CA GLU A 128 -2.50 21.91 -2.13
C GLU A 128 -2.62 22.23 -3.63
N ILE A 129 -3.22 21.31 -4.38
CA ILE A 129 -3.51 21.45 -5.81
C ILE A 129 -4.92 20.92 -6.06
N ASN A 130 -5.74 21.69 -6.78
CA ASN A 130 -7.13 21.34 -7.09
C ASN A 130 -8.01 21.05 -5.84
N GLY A 131 -7.73 21.69 -4.70
CA GLY A 131 -8.50 21.48 -3.46
C GLY A 131 -8.11 20.22 -2.66
N ILE A 132 -7.14 19.45 -3.15
CA ILE A 132 -6.70 18.17 -2.57
C ILE A 132 -5.21 18.26 -2.24
N VAL A 133 -4.77 17.57 -1.18
CA VAL A 133 -3.36 17.50 -0.83
C VAL A 133 -2.99 16.15 -0.20
N PRO A 134 -2.40 15.19 -0.92
CA PRO A 134 -2.06 13.90 -0.31
C PRO A 134 -1.24 14.06 0.97
N ASN A 135 -1.85 13.68 2.10
CA ASN A 135 -1.21 13.85 3.40
C ASN A 135 0.03 12.96 3.52
N THR A 136 0.90 13.32 4.46
CA THR A 136 2.23 12.72 4.58
C THR A 136 2.15 11.21 4.77
N LEU A 137 1.18 10.75 5.57
CA LEU A 137 1.01 9.34 5.87
C LEU A 137 0.64 8.54 4.62
N HIS A 138 -0.30 9.03 3.80
CA HIS A 138 -0.68 8.40 2.54
C HIS A 138 0.45 8.44 1.51
N VAL A 139 1.22 9.53 1.44
CA VAL A 139 2.39 9.59 0.55
C VAL A 139 3.44 8.53 0.92
N ILE A 140 3.70 8.33 2.22
CA ILE A 140 4.60 7.28 2.71
C ILE A 140 4.07 5.90 2.31
N PHE A 141 2.78 5.64 2.56
CA PHE A 141 2.14 4.38 2.19
C PHE A 141 2.24 4.10 0.67
N HIS A 142 1.87 5.05 -0.17
CA HIS A 142 1.90 4.90 -1.63
C HIS A 142 3.32 4.67 -2.14
N SER A 143 4.31 5.37 -1.56
CA SER A 143 5.72 5.20 -1.91
C SER A 143 6.26 3.82 -1.52
N LEU A 144 5.90 3.32 -0.32
CA LEU A 144 6.24 1.97 0.12
C LEU A 144 5.59 0.91 -0.77
N LEU A 145 4.33 1.10 -1.17
CA LEU A 145 3.63 0.18 -2.07
C LEU A 145 4.31 0.13 -3.44
N LEU A 146 4.65 1.29 -4.02
CA LEU A 146 5.39 1.36 -5.27
C LEU A 146 6.75 0.64 -5.17
N LEU A 147 7.49 0.84 -4.08
CA LEU A 147 8.75 0.14 -3.84
C LEU A 147 8.54 -1.39 -3.76
N CYS A 148 7.48 -1.86 -3.09
CA CYS A 148 7.16 -3.28 -3.01
C CYS A 148 6.83 -3.88 -4.38
N ILE A 149 6.12 -3.14 -5.24
CA ILE A 149 5.84 -3.53 -6.64
C ILE A 149 7.16 -3.67 -7.40
N LEU A 150 8.04 -2.67 -7.33
CA LEU A 150 9.34 -2.68 -8.01
C LEU A 150 10.23 -3.85 -7.53
N LEU A 151 10.27 -4.11 -6.22
CA LEU A 151 10.99 -5.25 -5.65
C LEU A 151 10.40 -6.59 -6.11
N THR A 152 9.07 -6.70 -6.19
CA THR A 152 8.38 -7.89 -6.67
C THR A 152 8.69 -8.15 -8.14
N ILE A 153 8.68 -7.12 -8.98
CA ILE A 153 9.08 -7.18 -10.40
C ILE A 153 10.54 -7.63 -10.49
N TYR A 154 11.44 -6.96 -9.76
CA TYR A 154 12.87 -7.31 -9.73
C TYR A 154 13.09 -8.78 -9.35
N ILE A 155 12.45 -9.24 -8.27
CA ILE A 155 12.49 -10.65 -7.83
C ILE A 155 11.99 -11.58 -8.94
N SER A 156 10.92 -11.19 -9.63
CA SER A 156 10.28 -12.00 -10.67
C SER A 156 11.17 -12.25 -11.88
N PHE A 157 12.01 -11.27 -12.26
CA PHE A 157 12.92 -11.35 -13.42
C PHE A 157 14.33 -11.82 -13.07
N THR A 158 14.80 -11.62 -11.84
CA THR A 158 16.18 -11.99 -11.44
C THR A 158 16.30 -13.37 -10.78
N THR A 159 15.20 -14.11 -10.67
CA THR A 159 15.24 -15.49 -10.17
C THR A 159 15.94 -16.38 -11.20
N LYS A 160 17.22 -16.65 -11.00
CA LYS A 160 18.04 -17.49 -11.91
C LYS A 160 17.38 -18.85 -12.14
N ASN A 161 17.23 -19.22 -13.42
CA ASN A 161 17.04 -20.62 -13.79
C ASN A 161 18.29 -21.39 -13.37
N LYS A 162 18.22 -22.19 -12.30
CA LYS A 162 19.02 -23.41 -12.28
C LYS A 162 18.38 -24.33 -13.31
N ASN A 163 18.87 -24.28 -14.54
CA ASN A 163 18.60 -25.31 -15.53
C ASN A 163 19.04 -26.63 -14.88
N HIS A 164 18.08 -27.51 -14.58
CA HIS A 164 18.37 -28.92 -14.39
C HIS A 164 18.69 -29.49 -15.76
N LEU A 165 19.97 -29.43 -16.14
CA LEU A 165 20.55 -30.46 -16.98
C LEU A 165 20.98 -31.56 -16.00
N ALA A 166 20.13 -32.57 -15.86
CA ALA A 166 20.46 -33.88 -15.32
C ALA A 166 19.80 -34.90 -16.25
#